data_AF-A0A1C6G8V6-F1
#
_entry.id   AF-A0A1C6G8V6-F1
#
_cell.length_a   1.000
_cell.length_b   1.000
_cell.length_c   1.000
_cell.angle_alpha   90.00
_cell.angle_beta   90.00
_cell.angle_gamma   90.00
#
_symmetry.space_group_name_H-M   'P 1'
#
loop_
_entity.id
_entity.type
_entity.pdbx_description
1 polymer ?
#
loop_
_entity_poly.entity_id
_entity_poly.type
_entity_poly.pdbx_seq_one_letter_code
_entity_poly.pdbx_strand_id
1 'polypeptide(L)'
;MEKIKNKFKKIAIKGIIVLLVPLILIVALFGDSSSDTTSDTSYMANFTTEQYNFVMEIVEYSYDFKAQYQILTSVTVAQAIEESGWGKSNLAVNAKNLFGMKGKGTAGSVKTSSGTYKKFNNWKESVEAHDKLLSNSNYRCSGITDYSLVLQALGRGGYCKGTAYPNTIKNHIESYNLTMFDNLSESDLVQVRNRTFGSGSGGNTGDVANKGDKNARLQFLFPNGTPSSESAMRGYLTTIKVEILDRNGNPSTANLTCHKSLAGSIQSAYKEMKAKGFRAYDNGCFNWRKMTNSTAMSNHSFGVAVDINPGYNPYVSGTSSSTWNNAPGCYKIQGEIVAIWKKYGFYWGGDYKNIKDYMHFEYVSGSIKPGTKY
;
A
#
# COMPACT_ATOMS: atom_id res chain seq x y z
N MET A 1 77.43 -20.24 11.97
CA MET A 1 76.53 -20.06 13.13
C MET A 1 75.13 -20.40 12.63
N GLU A 2 74.79 -21.69 12.51
CA GLU A 2 74.14 -22.49 13.56
C GLU A 2 72.68 -22.02 13.80
N LYS A 3 71.72 -22.54 13.03
CA LYS A 3 70.83 -23.68 13.34
C LYS A 3 69.98 -23.52 14.60
N ILE A 4 68.67 -23.28 14.43
CA ILE A 4 67.55 -23.98 15.11
C ILE A 4 66.35 -23.89 14.13
N LYS A 5 66.06 -24.82 13.21
CA LYS A 5 65.45 -26.17 13.28
C LYS A 5 64.17 -26.33 14.12
N ASN A 6 63.05 -26.33 13.38
CA ASN A 6 62.01 -27.38 13.29
C ASN A 6 61.00 -27.62 14.42
N LYS A 7 59.70 -27.59 14.04
CA LYS A 7 58.82 -28.76 13.81
C LYS A 7 57.58 -28.30 12.98
N PHE A 8 57.39 -28.61 11.69
CA PHE A 8 56.89 -29.87 11.06
C PHE A 8 55.58 -30.40 11.70
N LYS A 9 54.46 -30.73 11.01
CA LYS A 9 54.20 -30.99 9.57
C LYS A 9 52.69 -31.32 9.34
N LYS A 10 52.20 -31.12 8.10
CA LYS A 10 51.16 -31.86 7.32
C LYS A 10 49.81 -31.20 6.97
N ILE A 11 49.83 -30.62 5.77
CA ILE A 11 48.89 -30.61 4.62
C ILE A 11 47.72 -31.63 4.65
N ALA A 12 46.51 -31.16 4.32
CA ALA A 12 45.61 -31.81 3.35
C ALA A 12 44.53 -30.83 2.83
N ILE A 13 44.52 -30.62 1.51
CA ILE A 13 43.49 -29.95 0.70
C ILE A 13 42.35 -30.94 0.40
N LYS A 14 41.08 -30.47 0.47
CA LYS A 14 39.83 -30.93 -0.20
C LYS A 14 38.66 -30.26 0.56
N GLY A 15 37.69 -29.50 0.03
CA GLY A 15 37.28 -29.06 -1.31
C GLY A 15 35.86 -28.42 -1.18
N ILE A 16 35.41 -27.73 -2.24
CA ILE A 16 34.00 -27.30 -2.55
C ILE A 16 33.60 -25.92 -1.93
N ILE A 17 33.68 -24.79 -2.65
CA ILE A 17 32.76 -24.24 -3.70
C ILE A 17 31.36 -24.01 -3.09
N VAL A 18 30.86 -22.78 -2.92
CA VAL A 18 30.17 -21.97 -3.94
C VAL A 18 30.36 -20.47 -3.67
N LEU A 19 31.05 -19.80 -4.61
CA LEU A 19 30.93 -18.39 -4.92
C LEU A 19 29.71 -18.22 -5.83
N LEU A 20 28.67 -17.48 -5.41
CA LEU A 20 27.63 -16.97 -6.29
C LEU A 20 27.15 -15.60 -5.79
N VAL A 21 27.83 -14.54 -6.22
CA VAL A 21 27.19 -13.25 -6.44
C VAL A 21 27.36 -12.94 -7.93
N PRO A 22 26.31 -13.05 -8.76
CA PRO A 22 26.41 -12.71 -10.16
C PRO A 22 26.32 -11.18 -10.34
N LEU A 23 27.39 -10.61 -10.87
CA LEU A 23 27.40 -9.84 -12.12
C LEU A 23 26.34 -8.71 -12.24
N ILE A 24 26.69 -7.49 -11.81
CA ILE A 24 26.04 -6.26 -12.31
C ILE A 24 26.65 -5.95 -13.68
N LEU A 25 25.85 -6.11 -14.72
CA LEU A 25 26.14 -5.77 -16.10
C LEU A 25 25.55 -4.38 -16.36
N ILE A 26 26.37 -3.33 -16.28
CA ILE A 26 26.00 -1.98 -16.72
C ILE A 26 26.67 -1.73 -18.07
N VAL A 27 25.86 -1.76 -19.13
CA VAL A 27 26.14 -1.04 -20.37
C VAL A 27 24.92 -0.16 -20.65
N ALA A 28 25.11 1.15 -20.48
CA ALA A 28 24.62 2.19 -21.39
C ALA A 28 25.23 3.52 -20.94
N LEU A 29 26.47 3.76 -21.38
CA LEU A 29 27.01 5.11 -21.50
C LEU A 29 26.30 5.79 -22.67
N PHE A 30 25.28 6.59 -22.39
CA PHE A 30 24.99 7.80 -23.14
C PHE A 30 24.48 8.82 -22.13
N GLY A 31 25.25 9.90 -21.97
CA GLY A 31 24.84 11.02 -21.14
C GLY A 31 23.63 11.71 -21.77
N ASP A 32 22.62 11.96 -20.95
CA ASP A 32 21.93 13.23 -21.00
C ASP A 32 21.68 13.70 -19.57
N SER A 33 22.17 14.90 -19.30
CA SER A 33 22.00 15.66 -18.07
C SER A 33 20.54 16.08 -17.93
N SER A 34 19.78 15.28 -17.20
CA SER A 34 18.55 15.75 -16.56
C SER A 34 18.60 15.34 -15.09
N SER A 35 18.37 16.31 -14.21
CA SER A 35 18.30 16.14 -12.77
C SER A 35 17.12 15.23 -12.42
N ASP A 36 17.38 13.93 -12.43
CA ASP A 36 16.41 12.91 -12.13
C ASP A 36 16.25 12.81 -10.61
N THR A 37 15.08 13.19 -10.12
CA THR A 37 14.73 13.08 -8.69
C THR A 37 14.22 11.65 -8.43
N THR A 38 15.04 10.65 -8.77
CA THR A 38 14.78 9.23 -8.48
C THR A 38 15.49 8.85 -7.20
N SER A 39 14.92 9.24 -6.06
CA SER A 39 15.35 8.75 -4.75
C SER A 39 14.17 8.69 -3.80
N ASP A 40 13.23 7.74 -3.98
CA ASP A 40 12.24 7.52 -2.91
C ASP A 40 11.58 6.13 -2.83
N THR A 41 11.94 5.17 -3.69
CA THR A 41 11.36 3.82 -3.66
C THR A 41 12.23 2.77 -2.96
N SER A 42 13.43 3.12 -2.49
CA SER A 42 14.36 2.19 -1.84
C SER A 42 14.12 2.00 -0.33
N TYR A 43 13.35 2.85 0.33
CA TYR A 43 13.30 2.92 1.81
C TYR A 43 12.38 1.90 2.49
N MET A 44 11.48 1.25 1.73
CA MET A 44 10.43 0.35 2.27
C MET A 44 10.61 -1.12 1.88
N ALA A 45 11.74 -1.48 1.25
CA ALA A 45 11.98 -2.82 0.72
C ALA A 45 12.08 -3.94 1.78
N ASN A 46 12.16 -3.58 3.07
CA ASN A 46 12.40 -4.50 4.18
C ASN A 46 11.16 -4.83 5.03
N PHE A 47 10.01 -4.22 4.75
CA PHE A 47 8.77 -4.52 5.47
C PHE A 47 7.92 -5.57 4.77
N THR A 48 7.33 -6.47 5.56
CA THR A 48 6.15 -7.20 5.10
C THR A 48 4.98 -6.22 4.87
N THR A 49 4.00 -6.61 4.05
CA THR A 49 2.82 -5.78 3.79
C THR A 49 2.07 -5.39 5.07
N GLU A 50 1.96 -6.29 6.05
CA GLU A 50 1.32 -6.00 7.34
C GLU A 50 2.09 -4.93 8.13
N GLN A 51 3.42 -5.03 8.16
CA GLN A 51 4.28 -4.07 8.85
C GLN A 51 4.24 -2.70 8.18
N TYR A 52 4.25 -2.68 6.84
CA TYR A 52 4.09 -1.46 6.07
C TYR A 52 2.76 -0.77 6.39
N ASN A 53 1.65 -1.49 6.32
CA ASN A 53 0.33 -0.93 6.61
C ASN A 53 0.23 -0.40 8.05
N PHE A 54 0.76 -1.16 9.01
CA PHE A 54 0.83 -0.73 10.40
C PHE A 54 1.60 0.58 10.55
N VAL A 55 2.81 0.66 10.00
CA VAL A 55 3.65 1.87 10.07
C VAL A 55 2.92 3.07 9.50
N MET A 56 2.36 2.91 8.31
CA MET A 56 1.75 4.05 7.62
C MET A 56 0.45 4.52 8.28
N GLU A 57 -0.28 3.61 8.92
CA GLU A 57 -1.45 3.93 9.75
C GLU A 57 -1.06 4.78 10.97
N ILE A 58 0.04 4.43 11.65
CA ILE A 58 0.54 5.22 12.78
C ILE A 58 1.12 6.56 12.33
N VAL A 59 1.81 6.61 11.19
CA VAL A 59 2.33 7.86 10.60
C VAL A 59 1.20 8.85 10.36
N GLU A 60 0.08 8.40 9.76
CA GLU A 60 -1.08 9.25 9.53
C GLU A 60 -1.66 9.79 10.85
N TYR A 61 -1.89 8.92 11.83
CA TYR A 61 -2.45 9.32 13.12
C TYR A 61 -1.54 10.29 13.88
N SER A 62 -0.24 10.02 13.91
CA SER A 62 0.73 10.88 14.61
C SER A 62 0.82 12.25 13.94
N TYR A 63 0.77 12.32 12.60
CA TYR A 63 0.74 13.60 11.92
C TYR A 63 -0.48 14.44 12.29
N ASP A 64 -1.68 13.86 12.31
CA ASP A 64 -2.92 14.58 12.66
C ASP A 64 -2.82 15.31 14.01
N PHE A 65 -1.97 14.81 14.92
CA PHE A 65 -1.74 15.40 16.24
C PHE A 65 -0.42 16.17 16.38
N LYS A 66 0.44 16.16 15.36
CA LYS A 66 1.78 16.77 15.37
C LYS A 66 1.73 18.26 15.69
N ALA A 67 0.77 19.00 15.14
CA ALA A 67 0.60 20.42 15.43
C ALA A 67 0.24 20.69 16.91
N GLN A 68 -0.47 19.76 17.56
CA GLN A 68 -0.97 19.94 18.92
C GLN A 68 0.05 19.50 19.98
N TYR A 69 0.74 18.37 19.77
CA TYR A 69 1.63 17.78 20.78
C TYR A 69 3.11 17.91 20.43
N GLN A 70 3.45 18.16 19.16
CA GLN A 70 4.80 18.33 18.64
C GLN A 70 5.76 17.19 19.03
N ILE A 71 5.26 15.95 18.93
CA ILE A 71 6.05 14.73 19.13
C ILE A 71 6.56 14.24 17.76
N LEU A 72 7.80 13.72 17.73
CA LEU A 72 8.39 13.17 16.50
C LEU A 72 7.65 11.90 16.07
N THR A 73 7.19 11.87 14.82
CA THR A 73 6.50 10.73 14.20
C THR A 73 7.36 9.47 14.28
N SER A 74 8.66 9.58 14.07
CA SER A 74 9.61 8.47 14.14
C SER A 74 9.60 7.78 15.51
N VAL A 75 9.49 8.58 16.58
CA VAL A 75 9.42 8.08 17.96
C VAL A 75 8.08 7.41 18.21
N THR A 76 6.96 8.03 17.83
CA THR A 76 5.62 7.45 18.00
C THR A 76 5.48 6.13 17.24
N VAL A 77 5.97 6.05 16.01
CA VAL A 77 5.97 4.80 15.20
C VAL A 77 6.87 3.74 15.83
N ALA A 78 8.11 4.08 16.23
CA ALA A 78 9.03 3.12 16.83
C ALA A 78 8.52 2.55 18.16
N GLN A 79 7.93 3.39 19.01
CA GLN A 79 7.29 2.93 20.25
C GLN A 79 6.04 2.10 19.95
N ALA A 80 5.23 2.47 18.97
CA ALA A 80 4.09 1.65 18.58
C ALA A 80 4.54 0.26 18.08
N ILE A 81 5.61 0.17 17.29
CA ILE A 81 6.20 -1.11 16.83
C ILE A 81 6.58 -1.99 18.02
N GLU A 82 7.38 -1.45 18.94
CA GLU A 82 7.91 -2.17 20.10
C GLU A 82 6.80 -2.61 21.08
N GLU A 83 5.94 -1.68 21.48
CA GLU A 83 4.97 -1.88 22.56
C GLU A 83 3.80 -2.78 22.13
N SER A 84 3.45 -2.77 20.84
CA SER A 84 2.33 -3.52 20.31
C SER A 84 2.73 -4.78 19.55
N GLY A 85 4.02 -4.98 19.28
CA GLY A 85 4.50 -6.04 18.39
C GLY A 85 3.87 -5.92 17.00
N TRP A 86 3.97 -4.75 16.37
CA TRP A 86 3.33 -4.44 15.07
C TRP A 86 1.80 -4.53 15.08
N GLY A 87 1.17 -4.10 16.17
CA GLY A 87 -0.29 -4.08 16.36
C GLY A 87 -0.89 -5.44 16.74
N LYS A 88 -0.05 -6.47 16.96
CA LYS A 88 -0.49 -7.87 17.15
C LYS A 88 -0.71 -8.25 18.62
N SER A 89 -0.30 -7.42 19.58
CA SER A 89 -0.49 -7.71 21.00
C SER A 89 -1.98 -7.77 21.37
N ASN A 90 -2.32 -8.57 22.39
CA ASN A 90 -3.70 -8.70 22.86
C ASN A 90 -4.34 -7.36 23.25
N LEU A 91 -3.55 -6.44 23.83
CA LEU A 91 -4.01 -5.09 24.19
C LEU A 91 -4.24 -4.24 22.93
N ALA A 92 -3.34 -4.31 21.95
CA ALA A 92 -3.50 -3.59 20.68
C ALA A 92 -4.75 -4.07 19.92
N VAL A 93 -4.95 -5.38 19.81
CA VAL A 93 -6.08 -5.94 19.04
C VAL A 93 -7.42 -5.70 19.74
N ASN A 94 -7.53 -6.08 21.02
CA ASN A 94 -8.82 -6.15 21.73
C ASN A 94 -9.18 -4.89 22.50
N ALA A 95 -8.19 -4.10 22.92
CA ALA A 95 -8.41 -2.86 23.64
C ALA A 95 -8.03 -1.61 22.85
N LYS A 96 -7.54 -1.77 21.62
CA LYS A 96 -7.03 -0.68 20.76
C LYS A 96 -5.97 0.17 21.45
N ASN A 97 -5.20 -0.45 22.35
CA ASN A 97 -4.16 0.22 23.14
C ASN A 97 -2.79 -0.23 22.67
N LEU A 98 -2.15 0.58 21.82
CA LEU A 98 -0.87 0.28 21.20
C LEU A 98 0.31 0.37 22.18
N PHE A 99 0.21 1.25 23.18
CA PHE A 99 1.33 1.64 24.03
C PHE A 99 1.22 1.09 25.46
N GLY A 100 0.34 0.11 25.69
CA GLY A 100 0.16 -0.49 27.01
C GLY A 100 -0.24 0.50 28.12
N MET A 101 -0.91 1.61 27.79
CA MET A 101 -1.21 2.67 28.75
C MET A 101 -2.19 2.20 29.83
N LYS A 102 -1.88 2.45 31.11
CA LYS A 102 -2.72 2.08 32.26
C LYS A 102 -3.85 3.08 32.54
N GLY A 103 -4.95 2.59 33.12
CA GLY A 103 -6.10 3.39 33.57
C GLY A 103 -7.33 3.26 32.69
N LYS A 104 -8.15 4.32 32.63
CA LYS A 104 -9.38 4.39 31.80
C LYS A 104 -9.13 5.23 30.54
N GLY A 105 -9.51 4.70 29.39
CA GLY A 105 -9.52 5.36 28.08
C GLY A 105 -10.94 5.76 27.66
N THR A 106 -11.07 6.23 26.43
CA THR A 106 -12.32 6.68 25.79
C THR A 106 -13.37 5.58 25.70
N ALA A 107 -12.96 4.31 25.54
CA ALA A 107 -13.84 3.15 25.51
C ALA A 107 -13.83 2.36 26.84
N GLY A 108 -13.35 2.96 27.93
CA GLY A 108 -13.28 2.33 29.24
C GLY A 108 -11.92 1.69 29.54
N SER A 109 -11.92 0.51 30.16
CA SER A 109 -10.69 -0.17 30.60
C SER A 109 -10.80 -1.68 30.49
N VAL A 110 -9.67 -2.35 30.31
CA VAL A 110 -9.54 -3.82 30.39
C VAL A 110 -8.67 -4.20 31.59
N LYS A 111 -9.13 -5.15 32.40
CA LYS A 111 -8.37 -5.66 33.55
C LYS A 111 -7.64 -6.94 33.14
N THR A 112 -6.33 -6.98 33.40
CA THR A 112 -5.49 -8.17 33.21
C THR A 112 -4.79 -8.50 34.53
N SER A 113 -4.04 -9.60 34.57
CA SER A 113 -3.18 -9.93 35.72
C SER A 113 -2.11 -8.86 36.01
N SER A 114 -1.68 -8.11 34.99
CA SER A 114 -0.63 -7.08 35.08
C SER A 114 -1.16 -5.67 35.41
N GLY A 115 -2.48 -5.51 35.51
CA GLY A 115 -3.11 -4.25 35.92
C GLY A 115 -4.36 -3.89 35.12
N THR A 116 -4.79 -2.64 35.28
CA THR A 116 -5.94 -2.08 34.53
C THR A 116 -5.40 -1.19 33.42
N TYR A 117 -5.74 -1.52 32.18
CA TYR A 117 -5.26 -0.86 30.96
C TYR A 117 -6.37 -0.06 30.30
N LYS A 118 -6.02 1.07 29.69
CA LYS A 118 -6.95 1.89 28.92
C LYS A 118 -7.51 1.07 27.74
N LYS A 119 -8.79 1.29 27.45
CA LYS A 119 -9.44 0.80 26.23
C LYS A 119 -9.85 2.01 25.38
N PHE A 120 -9.60 1.94 24.09
CA PHE A 120 -9.92 2.97 23.10
C PHE A 120 -10.91 2.45 22.06
N ASN A 121 -11.58 3.35 21.35
CA ASN A 121 -12.48 2.98 20.24
C ASN A 121 -11.70 2.54 19.00
N ASN A 122 -10.50 3.11 18.80
CA ASN A 122 -9.61 2.83 17.67
C ASN A 122 -8.15 3.16 18.04
N TRP A 123 -7.20 2.80 17.18
CA TRP A 123 -5.78 3.06 17.41
C TRP A 123 -5.41 4.55 17.35
N LYS A 124 -6.14 5.36 16.58
CA LYS A 124 -5.93 6.81 16.52
C LYS A 124 -6.07 7.47 17.89
N GLU A 125 -7.11 7.12 18.65
CA GLU A 125 -7.28 7.61 20.03
C GLU A 125 -6.15 7.16 20.97
N SER A 126 -5.58 5.98 20.75
CA SER A 126 -4.42 5.52 21.51
C SER A 126 -3.15 6.28 21.14
N VAL A 127 -2.97 6.68 19.87
CA VAL A 127 -1.86 7.55 19.43
C VAL A 127 -2.01 8.94 20.02
N GLU A 128 -3.21 9.52 20.00
CA GLU A 128 -3.48 10.83 20.62
C GLU A 128 -3.14 10.83 22.12
N ALA A 129 -3.62 9.82 22.86
CA ALA A 129 -3.38 9.72 24.28
C ALA A 129 -1.90 9.51 24.63
N HIS A 130 -1.15 8.83 23.74
CA HIS A 130 0.30 8.68 23.85
C HIS A 130 1.02 10.01 23.61
N ASP A 131 0.74 10.69 22.50
CA ASP A 131 1.45 11.93 22.16
C ASP A 131 1.16 13.02 23.20
N LYS A 132 -0.07 13.07 23.72
CA LYS A 132 -0.44 13.91 24.86
C LYS A 132 0.30 13.57 26.16
N LEU A 133 0.56 12.28 26.40
CA LEU A 133 1.35 11.85 27.56
C LEU A 133 2.78 12.37 27.43
N LEU A 134 3.40 12.19 26.26
CA LEU A 134 4.79 12.60 26.01
C LEU A 134 4.97 14.12 25.93
N SER A 135 3.95 14.87 25.52
CA SER A 135 4.00 16.34 25.50
C SER A 135 3.96 16.97 26.90
N ASN A 136 3.56 16.21 27.93
CA ASN A 136 3.35 16.72 29.29
C ASN A 136 4.69 16.93 30.07
N SER A 137 4.61 17.68 31.17
CA SER A 137 5.74 18.28 31.90
C SER A 137 6.77 17.33 32.48
N ASN A 138 6.44 16.04 32.65
CA ASN A 138 7.37 15.05 33.19
C ASN A 138 8.32 14.48 32.12
N TYR A 139 7.89 14.42 30.86
CA TYR A 139 8.72 13.97 29.74
C TYR A 139 9.25 15.13 28.90
N ARG A 140 8.43 16.18 28.67
CA ARG A 140 8.80 17.41 27.94
C ARG A 140 9.34 17.14 26.53
N CYS A 141 8.77 16.16 25.83
CA CYS A 141 9.23 15.79 24.49
C CYS A 141 8.71 16.73 23.39
N SER A 142 7.79 17.65 23.72
CA SER A 142 7.17 18.57 22.78
C SER A 142 8.20 19.52 22.15
N GLY A 143 8.20 19.60 20.81
CA GLY A 143 9.04 20.53 20.03
C GLY A 143 10.49 20.09 19.86
N ILE A 144 10.89 18.92 20.40
CA ILE A 144 12.23 18.37 20.19
C ILE A 144 12.33 17.79 18.78
N THR A 145 13.33 18.22 18.02
CA THR A 145 13.52 17.81 16.62
C THR A 145 14.58 16.72 16.42
N ASP A 146 15.26 16.29 17.48
CA ASP A 146 16.24 15.21 17.48
C ASP A 146 15.71 14.05 18.34
N TYR A 147 15.46 12.90 17.72
CA TYR A 147 14.94 11.72 18.42
C TYR A 147 15.87 11.27 19.55
N SER A 148 17.18 11.49 19.45
CA SER A 148 18.14 11.14 20.51
C SER A 148 17.91 11.96 21.78
N LEU A 149 17.46 13.21 21.65
CA LEU A 149 17.09 14.06 22.78
C LEU A 149 15.73 13.65 23.35
N VAL A 150 14.78 13.23 22.51
CA VAL A 150 13.50 12.66 22.97
C VAL A 150 13.75 11.41 23.82
N LEU A 151 14.61 10.49 23.37
CA LEU A 151 14.93 9.27 24.11
C LEU A 151 15.60 9.55 25.47
N GLN A 152 16.46 10.57 25.55
CA GLN A 152 17.00 11.03 26.83
C GLN A 152 15.91 11.60 27.75
N ALA A 153 14.97 12.36 27.18
CA ALA A 153 13.87 12.95 27.92
C ALA A 153 12.91 11.88 28.49
N LEU A 154 12.62 10.83 27.71
CA LEU A 154 11.86 9.66 28.18
C LEU A 154 12.52 8.98 29.39
N GLY A 155 13.85 8.78 29.34
CA GLY A 155 14.61 8.21 30.45
C GLY A 155 14.55 9.10 31.71
N ARG A 156 14.78 10.41 31.56
CA ARG A 156 14.72 11.38 32.67
C ARG A 156 13.32 11.51 33.28
N GLY A 157 12.28 11.43 32.44
CA GLY A 157 10.89 11.49 32.86
C GLY A 157 10.36 10.19 33.48
N GLY A 158 11.19 9.15 33.56
CA GLY A 158 10.84 7.89 34.20
C GLY A 158 9.94 6.99 33.34
N TYR A 159 9.93 7.17 32.02
CA TYR A 159 9.19 6.29 31.10
C TYR A 159 9.80 4.88 31.14
N CYS A 160 11.13 4.81 31.19
CA CYS A 160 11.91 3.58 31.24
C CYS A 160 13.07 3.70 32.25
N LYS A 161 13.60 2.55 32.69
CA LYS A 161 14.81 2.48 33.52
C LYS A 161 15.99 2.01 32.69
N GLY A 162 17.15 2.67 32.85
CA GLY A 162 18.38 2.33 32.15
C GLY A 162 18.35 2.67 30.65
N THR A 163 19.35 2.17 29.91
CA THR A 163 19.58 2.53 28.49
C THR A 163 19.02 1.50 27.50
N ALA A 164 18.60 0.32 27.96
CA ALA A 164 18.15 -0.75 27.07
C ALA A 164 16.94 -0.35 26.22
N TYR A 165 15.89 0.19 26.84
CA TYR A 165 14.69 0.62 26.12
C TYR A 165 14.96 1.76 25.12
N PRO A 166 15.64 2.87 25.51
CA PRO A 166 16.05 3.90 24.56
C PRO A 166 16.84 3.34 23.36
N ASN A 167 17.75 2.40 23.60
CA ASN A 167 18.53 1.78 22.52
C ASN A 167 17.64 0.93 21.59
N THR A 168 16.65 0.20 22.12
CA THR A 168 15.69 -0.53 21.29
C THR A 168 14.91 0.42 20.38
N ILE A 169 14.37 1.52 20.92
CA ILE A 169 13.63 2.51 20.12
C ILE A 169 14.54 3.16 19.08
N LYS A 170 15.76 3.53 19.45
CA LYS A 170 16.78 4.03 18.51
C LYS A 170 17.02 3.04 17.37
N ASN A 171 17.22 1.76 17.68
CA ASN A 171 17.46 0.73 16.67
C ASN A 171 16.28 0.59 15.70
N HIS A 172 15.04 0.67 16.18
CA HIS A 172 13.86 0.68 15.30
C HIS A 172 13.85 1.91 14.38
N ILE A 173 14.10 3.10 14.93
CA ILE A 173 14.16 4.35 14.15
C ILE A 173 15.20 4.25 13.04
N GLU A 174 16.41 3.79 13.36
CA GLU A 174 17.52 3.72 12.41
C GLU A 174 17.35 2.57 11.40
N SER A 175 17.00 1.37 11.85
CA SER A 175 16.90 0.17 10.99
C SER A 175 15.75 0.28 9.99
N TYR A 176 14.70 1.03 10.34
CA TYR A 176 13.55 1.28 9.50
C TYR A 176 13.50 2.67 8.88
N ASN A 177 14.57 3.45 9.05
CA ASN A 177 14.70 4.81 8.50
C ASN A 177 13.50 5.73 8.82
N LEU A 178 12.96 5.64 10.04
CA LEU A 178 11.69 6.30 10.40
C LEU A 178 11.79 7.83 10.49
N THR A 179 13.01 8.38 10.58
CA THR A 179 13.23 9.85 10.61
C THR A 179 12.73 10.55 9.35
N MET A 180 12.53 9.82 8.25
CA MET A 180 11.89 10.33 7.04
C MET A 180 10.47 10.87 7.31
N PHE A 181 9.80 10.41 8.37
CA PHE A 181 8.45 10.84 8.72
C PHE A 181 8.39 12.07 9.64
N ASP A 182 9.53 12.53 10.16
CA ASP A 182 9.57 13.61 11.16
C ASP A 182 9.30 14.98 10.55
N ASN A 183 9.49 15.13 9.24
CA ASN A 183 9.34 16.41 8.53
C ASN A 183 8.34 16.33 7.37
N LEU A 184 7.39 15.39 7.42
CA LEU A 184 6.35 15.30 6.39
C LEU A 184 5.63 16.62 6.21
N SER A 185 5.42 16.99 4.94
CA SER A 185 4.46 18.01 4.52
C SER A 185 3.05 17.42 4.41
N GLU A 186 2.02 18.26 4.29
CA GLU A 186 0.65 17.79 4.04
C GLU A 186 0.58 17.01 2.70
N SER A 187 1.40 17.40 1.71
CA SER A 187 1.52 16.65 0.44
C SER A 187 2.14 15.27 0.61
N ASP A 188 3.17 15.12 1.45
CA ASP A 188 3.78 13.81 1.70
C ASP A 188 2.79 12.90 2.44
N LEU A 189 2.01 13.50 3.34
CA LEU A 189 0.93 12.83 4.02
C LEU A 189 -0.17 12.35 3.07
N VAL A 190 -0.57 13.16 2.10
CA VAL A 190 -1.54 12.72 1.08
C VAL A 190 -1.01 11.47 0.38
N GLN A 191 0.29 11.39 0.09
CA GLN A 191 0.90 10.17 -0.44
C GLN A 191 0.88 9.01 0.57
N VAL A 192 1.09 9.25 1.87
CA VAL A 192 0.94 8.24 2.94
C VAL A 192 -0.49 7.73 3.01
N ARG A 193 -1.50 8.61 3.10
CA ARG A 193 -2.93 8.26 3.19
C ARG A 193 -3.41 7.47 1.96
N ASN A 194 -2.94 7.86 0.77
CA ASN A 194 -3.21 7.16 -0.48
C ASN A 194 -2.64 5.73 -0.49
N ARG A 195 -1.47 5.53 0.14
CA ARG A 195 -0.81 4.22 0.26
C ARG A 195 -1.38 3.34 1.39
N THR A 196 -1.96 3.93 2.42
CA THR A 196 -2.37 3.24 3.67
C THR A 196 -3.84 2.83 3.71
N PHE A 197 -4.76 3.70 3.27
CA PHE A 197 -6.19 3.49 3.53
C PHE A 197 -7.10 3.52 2.31
N GLY A 198 -6.61 3.93 1.14
CA GLY A 198 -7.44 4.05 -0.06
C GLY A 198 -8.77 4.75 0.24
N SER A 199 -8.75 5.85 1.00
CA SER A 199 -9.95 6.66 1.23
C SER A 199 -9.90 7.83 0.25
N GLY A 200 -10.90 7.86 -0.63
CA GLY A 200 -10.93 8.73 -1.80
C GLY A 200 -10.94 10.21 -1.46
N SER A 201 -9.91 10.91 -1.93
CA SER A 201 -10.07 12.18 -2.66
C SER A 201 -8.86 12.31 -3.57
N GLY A 202 -9.09 12.64 -4.84
CA GLY A 202 -8.14 12.48 -5.94
C GLY A 202 -6.71 12.97 -5.65
N GLY A 203 -5.76 12.06 -5.76
CA GLY A 203 -4.34 12.36 -5.87
C GLY A 203 -3.86 11.98 -7.28
N ASN A 204 -3.58 12.99 -8.10
CA ASN A 204 -2.70 12.83 -9.25
C ASN A 204 -1.33 12.35 -8.75
N THR A 205 -0.96 11.10 -9.01
CA THR A 205 0.43 10.65 -9.32
C THR A 205 0.47 9.14 -9.52
N GLY A 206 0.51 8.70 -10.79
CA GLY A 206 1.56 7.83 -11.32
C GLY A 206 1.78 6.39 -10.84
N ASP A 207 1.29 5.96 -9.67
CA ASP A 207 1.68 4.65 -9.14
C ASP A 207 1.03 3.50 -9.93
N VAL A 208 1.88 2.80 -10.68
CA VAL A 208 1.49 1.66 -11.52
C VAL A 208 1.17 0.47 -10.62
N ALA A 209 -0.05 -0.06 -10.74
CA ALA A 209 -0.45 -1.25 -10.00
C ALA A 209 0.49 -2.43 -10.29
N ASN A 210 0.76 -3.25 -9.27
CA ASN A 210 1.67 -4.40 -9.32
C ASN A 210 1.47 -5.27 -10.58
N LYS A 211 2.49 -5.32 -11.45
CA LYS A 211 2.44 -6.06 -12.72
C LYS A 211 2.88 -7.52 -12.64
N GLY A 212 3.06 -8.06 -11.43
CA GLY A 212 3.52 -9.44 -11.20
C GLY A 212 2.59 -10.51 -11.77
N ASP A 213 2.94 -11.77 -11.53
CA ASP A 213 2.09 -12.89 -11.92
C ASP A 213 0.74 -12.87 -11.17
N LYS A 214 -0.15 -13.79 -11.54
CA LYS A 214 -1.48 -13.89 -10.94
C LYS A 214 -1.45 -14.00 -9.41
N ASN A 215 -0.53 -14.77 -8.85
CA ASN A 215 -0.45 -14.98 -7.41
C ASN A 215 0.03 -13.72 -6.70
N ALA A 216 1.04 -13.05 -7.26
CA ALA A 216 1.52 -11.76 -6.74
C ALA A 216 0.43 -10.69 -6.77
N ARG A 217 -0.37 -10.62 -7.84
CA ARG A 217 -1.51 -9.70 -7.97
C ARG A 217 -2.61 -10.02 -6.96
N LEU A 218 -2.94 -11.30 -6.77
CA LEU A 218 -3.92 -11.72 -5.76
C LEU A 218 -3.45 -11.40 -4.34
N GLN A 219 -2.17 -11.63 -4.03
CA GLN A 219 -1.58 -11.27 -2.75
C GLN A 219 -1.58 -9.76 -2.52
N PHE A 220 -1.32 -8.96 -3.56
CA PHE A 220 -1.38 -7.51 -3.51
C PHE A 220 -2.79 -6.97 -3.22
N LEU A 221 -3.82 -7.59 -3.82
CA LEU A 221 -5.21 -7.21 -3.60
C LEU A 221 -5.73 -7.70 -2.24
N PHE A 222 -5.44 -8.95 -1.94
CA PHE A 222 -6.02 -9.71 -0.84
C PHE A 222 -4.94 -10.36 0.01
N PRO A 223 -4.16 -9.58 0.77
CA PRO A 223 -3.03 -10.10 1.54
C PRO A 223 -3.46 -11.15 2.59
N ASN A 224 -4.72 -11.08 3.04
CA ASN A 224 -5.33 -11.99 4.00
C ASN A 224 -6.21 -13.08 3.34
N GLY A 225 -6.04 -13.30 2.04
CA GLY A 225 -6.84 -14.22 1.24
C GLY A 225 -8.10 -13.59 0.64
N THR A 226 -8.56 -14.19 -0.46
CA THR A 226 -9.68 -13.68 -1.26
C THR A 226 -11.00 -13.68 -0.48
N PRO A 227 -11.74 -12.55 -0.44
CA PRO A 227 -13.06 -12.48 0.16
C PRO A 227 -14.06 -13.48 -0.43
N SER A 228 -14.80 -14.17 0.44
CA SER A 228 -15.79 -15.18 0.03
C SER A 228 -17.22 -14.65 -0.07
N SER A 229 -17.50 -13.44 0.43
CA SER A 229 -18.81 -12.78 0.44
C SER A 229 -18.72 -11.30 0.10
N GLU A 230 -19.85 -10.71 -0.33
CA GLU A 230 -19.94 -9.27 -0.60
C GLU A 230 -19.61 -8.44 0.64
N SER A 231 -20.12 -8.87 1.81
CA SER A 231 -19.86 -8.17 3.08
C SER A 231 -18.37 -8.14 3.41
N ALA A 232 -17.64 -9.24 3.17
CA ALA A 232 -16.19 -9.28 3.38
C ALA A 232 -15.46 -8.40 2.36
N MET A 233 -15.97 -8.33 1.12
CA MET A 233 -15.38 -7.51 0.05
C MET A 233 -15.50 -6.01 0.32
N ARG A 234 -16.57 -5.54 0.99
CA ARG A 234 -16.80 -4.11 1.27
C ARG A 234 -15.63 -3.42 1.97
N GLY A 235 -14.86 -4.12 2.81
CA GLY A 235 -13.66 -3.57 3.47
C GLY A 235 -12.53 -3.20 2.52
N TYR A 236 -12.49 -3.80 1.33
CA TYR A 236 -11.47 -3.61 0.29
C TYR A 236 -11.90 -2.61 -0.79
N LEU A 237 -13.13 -2.10 -0.73
CA LEU A 237 -13.68 -1.19 -1.74
C LEU A 237 -13.60 0.27 -1.33
N THR A 238 -13.49 1.14 -2.32
CA THR A 238 -13.59 2.60 -2.18
C THR A 238 -14.29 3.19 -3.38
N THR A 239 -14.99 4.31 -3.21
CA THR A 239 -15.56 5.06 -4.32
C THR A 239 -14.56 6.12 -4.76
N ILE A 240 -14.07 6.01 -5.99
CA ILE A 240 -13.18 6.99 -6.61
C ILE A 240 -13.98 7.88 -7.56
N LYS A 241 -13.54 9.13 -7.67
CA LYS A 241 -13.96 10.05 -8.73
C LYS A 241 -12.90 10.01 -9.85
N VAL A 242 -13.33 9.73 -11.07
CA VAL A 242 -12.49 9.72 -12.28
C VAL A 242 -12.86 10.85 -13.21
N GLU A 243 -11.88 11.42 -13.90
CA GLU A 243 -12.10 12.43 -14.92
C GLU A 243 -12.46 11.78 -16.26
N ILE A 244 -13.50 12.29 -16.93
CA ILE A 244 -13.97 11.77 -18.21
C ILE A 244 -14.27 12.91 -19.19
N LEU A 245 -14.51 12.55 -20.45
CA LEU A 245 -15.36 13.34 -21.34
C LEU A 245 -16.75 12.69 -21.40
N ASP A 246 -17.79 13.52 -21.32
CA ASP A 246 -19.18 13.07 -21.46
C ASP A 246 -19.52 12.69 -22.92
N ARG A 247 -20.79 12.33 -23.18
CA ARG A 247 -21.28 11.98 -24.54
C ARG A 247 -21.07 13.11 -25.55
N ASN A 248 -21.03 14.37 -25.12
CA ASN A 248 -20.84 15.52 -25.99
C ASN A 248 -19.36 15.89 -26.17
N GLY A 249 -18.47 15.29 -25.38
CA GLY A 249 -17.04 15.59 -25.39
C GLY A 249 -16.65 16.67 -24.37
N ASN A 250 -17.54 17.04 -23.46
CA ASN A 250 -17.25 18.03 -22.42
C ASN A 250 -16.56 17.37 -21.22
N PRO A 251 -15.61 18.04 -20.56
CA PRO A 251 -15.03 17.56 -19.31
C PRO A 251 -16.11 17.30 -18.25
N SER A 252 -16.07 16.12 -17.64
CA SER A 252 -16.98 15.71 -16.57
C SER A 252 -16.28 14.73 -15.64
N THR A 253 -17.02 14.16 -14.69
CA THR A 253 -16.53 13.16 -13.76
C THR A 253 -17.51 12.00 -13.60
N ALA A 254 -16.99 10.80 -13.36
CA ALA A 254 -17.78 9.63 -12.97
C ALA A 254 -17.32 9.09 -11.61
N ASN A 255 -18.24 8.48 -10.87
CA ASN A 255 -17.92 7.79 -9.62
C ASN A 255 -17.87 6.29 -9.89
N LEU A 256 -16.80 5.63 -9.42
CA LEU A 256 -16.62 4.19 -9.53
C LEU A 256 -16.31 3.59 -8.17
N THR A 257 -17.04 2.56 -7.78
CA THR A 257 -16.67 1.74 -6.62
C THR A 257 -15.71 0.66 -7.07
N CYS A 258 -14.46 0.71 -6.61
CA CYS A 258 -13.38 -0.19 -7.03
C CYS A 258 -12.55 -0.66 -5.84
N HIS A 259 -11.63 -1.59 -6.07
CA HIS A 259 -10.66 -2.02 -5.08
C HIS A 259 -9.72 -0.87 -4.70
N LYS A 260 -9.51 -0.65 -3.39
CA LYS A 260 -8.66 0.42 -2.82
C LYS A 260 -7.28 0.48 -3.47
N SER A 261 -6.59 -0.66 -3.53
CA SER A 261 -5.24 -0.76 -4.10
C SER A 261 -5.14 -0.46 -5.60
N LEU A 262 -6.27 -0.35 -6.32
CA LEU A 262 -6.28 -0.03 -7.76
C LEU A 262 -6.77 1.39 -8.05
N ALA A 263 -7.21 2.14 -7.03
CA ALA A 263 -7.79 3.47 -7.16
C ALA A 263 -6.94 4.42 -8.02
N GLY A 264 -5.66 4.58 -7.67
CA GLY A 264 -4.75 5.50 -8.37
C GLY A 264 -4.46 5.10 -9.82
N SER A 265 -4.29 3.80 -10.07
CA SER A 265 -4.09 3.27 -11.43
C SER A 265 -5.32 3.47 -12.32
N ILE A 266 -6.53 3.25 -11.78
CA ILE A 266 -7.77 3.51 -12.51
C ILE A 266 -7.93 5.00 -12.80
N GLN A 267 -7.76 5.88 -11.78
CA GLN A 267 -7.83 7.33 -11.98
C GLN A 267 -6.84 7.82 -13.04
N SER A 268 -5.62 7.30 -13.04
CA SER A 268 -4.59 7.65 -14.01
C SER A 268 -4.93 7.17 -15.43
N ALA A 269 -5.46 5.94 -15.57
CA ALA A 269 -5.92 5.43 -16.86
C ALA A 269 -7.02 6.32 -17.45
N TYR A 270 -8.03 6.67 -16.65
CA TYR A 270 -9.11 7.56 -17.07
C TYR A 270 -8.60 8.96 -17.46
N LYS A 271 -7.66 9.52 -16.68
CA LYS A 271 -7.04 10.82 -17.00
C LYS A 271 -6.30 10.80 -18.34
N GLU A 272 -5.48 9.78 -18.59
CA GLU A 272 -4.77 9.65 -19.87
C GLU A 272 -5.74 9.41 -21.03
N MET A 273 -6.76 8.57 -20.86
CA MET A 273 -7.80 8.37 -21.87
C MET A 273 -8.53 9.66 -22.23
N LYS A 274 -8.92 10.45 -21.21
CA LYS A 274 -9.52 11.78 -21.39
C LYS A 274 -8.59 12.70 -22.17
N ALA A 275 -7.29 12.72 -21.85
CA ALA A 275 -6.30 13.51 -22.58
C ALA A 275 -6.16 13.08 -24.06
N LYS A 276 -6.50 11.83 -24.38
CA LYS A 276 -6.61 11.30 -25.76
C LYS A 276 -7.97 11.59 -26.42
N GLY A 277 -8.85 12.34 -25.79
CA GLY A 277 -10.17 12.69 -26.34
C GLY A 277 -11.21 11.56 -26.23
N PHE A 278 -10.96 10.53 -25.43
CA PHE A 278 -11.89 9.42 -25.24
C PHE A 278 -13.06 9.81 -24.32
N ARG A 279 -14.28 9.45 -24.72
CA ARG A 279 -15.55 9.78 -24.06
C ARG A 279 -16.06 8.60 -23.24
N ALA A 280 -15.52 8.40 -22.06
CA ALA A 280 -15.91 7.33 -21.13
C ALA A 280 -17.15 7.70 -20.31
N TYR A 281 -18.34 7.67 -20.91
CA TYR A 281 -19.56 8.21 -20.28
C TYR A 281 -20.42 7.14 -19.56
N ASP A 282 -20.19 5.86 -19.83
CA ASP A 282 -20.92 4.74 -19.22
C ASP A 282 -19.90 3.74 -18.70
N ASN A 283 -19.85 3.58 -17.37
CA ASN A 283 -18.73 2.93 -16.69
C ASN A 283 -19.23 2.09 -15.52
N GLY A 284 -18.62 0.91 -15.31
CA GLY A 284 -18.93 0.04 -14.18
C GLY A 284 -17.68 -0.62 -13.62
N CYS A 285 -17.56 -0.74 -12.29
CA CYS A 285 -16.37 -1.33 -11.65
C CYS A 285 -16.72 -2.43 -10.66
N PHE A 286 -17.64 -2.18 -9.73
CA PHE A 286 -18.06 -3.18 -8.74
C PHE A 286 -19.50 -3.64 -8.96
N ASN A 287 -19.69 -4.96 -9.00
CA ASN A 287 -20.99 -5.62 -8.98
C ASN A 287 -20.80 -7.05 -8.47
N TRP A 288 -21.29 -7.36 -7.25
CA TRP A 288 -21.16 -8.69 -6.66
C TRP A 288 -22.08 -9.70 -7.34
N ARG A 289 -21.52 -10.50 -8.24
CA ARG A 289 -22.28 -11.49 -9.01
C ARG A 289 -21.44 -12.64 -9.52
N LYS A 290 -22.08 -13.78 -9.75
CA LYS A 290 -21.51 -14.83 -10.60
C LYS A 290 -21.41 -14.35 -12.04
N MET A 291 -20.49 -14.93 -12.79
CA MET A 291 -20.49 -14.77 -14.24
C MET A 291 -21.67 -15.52 -14.85
N THR A 292 -22.18 -15.03 -15.97
CA THR A 292 -23.30 -15.65 -16.68
C THR A 292 -22.94 -17.09 -17.06
N ASN A 293 -23.82 -18.04 -16.74
CA ASN A 293 -23.62 -19.48 -17.00
C ASN A 293 -22.37 -20.11 -16.36
N SER A 294 -21.82 -19.50 -15.29
CA SER A 294 -20.66 -20.04 -14.58
C SER A 294 -20.89 -20.05 -13.07
N THR A 295 -20.16 -20.93 -12.37
CA THR A 295 -20.11 -20.96 -10.91
C THR A 295 -19.07 -19.99 -10.35
N ALA A 296 -18.20 -19.46 -11.21
CA ALA A 296 -17.19 -18.48 -10.86
C ALA A 296 -17.80 -17.09 -10.58
N MET A 297 -17.18 -16.41 -9.61
CA MET A 297 -17.48 -14.99 -9.36
C MET A 297 -16.84 -14.13 -10.46
N SER A 298 -17.58 -13.12 -10.93
CA SER A 298 -17.05 -12.12 -11.85
C SER A 298 -15.96 -11.30 -11.17
N ASN A 299 -14.94 -10.86 -11.93
CA ASN A 299 -13.93 -9.94 -11.44
C ASN A 299 -14.48 -8.58 -10.97
N HIS A 300 -15.64 -8.16 -11.49
CA HIS A 300 -16.37 -7.02 -10.93
C HIS A 300 -16.80 -7.22 -9.48
N SER A 301 -16.97 -8.46 -9.03
CA SER A 301 -17.32 -8.75 -7.63
C SER A 301 -16.19 -8.40 -6.67
N PHE A 302 -14.98 -8.19 -7.19
CA PHE A 302 -13.80 -7.88 -6.41
C PHE A 302 -13.33 -6.44 -6.63
N GLY A 303 -14.07 -5.63 -7.41
CA GLY A 303 -13.69 -4.26 -7.73
C GLY A 303 -12.38 -4.13 -8.51
N VAL A 304 -11.96 -5.20 -9.20
CA VAL A 304 -10.69 -5.26 -9.94
C VAL A 304 -10.86 -5.30 -11.45
N ALA A 305 -12.09 -5.08 -11.92
CA ALA A 305 -12.41 -4.94 -13.32
C ALA A 305 -13.18 -3.64 -13.58
N VAL A 306 -13.06 -3.11 -14.79
CA VAL A 306 -13.75 -1.90 -15.24
C VAL A 306 -14.33 -2.16 -16.63
N ASP A 307 -15.63 -1.94 -16.76
CA ASP A 307 -16.36 -1.94 -18.03
C ASP A 307 -16.56 -0.50 -18.49
N ILE A 308 -16.29 -0.21 -19.75
CA ILE A 308 -16.38 1.15 -20.32
C ILE A 308 -17.14 1.13 -21.65
N ASN A 309 -18.15 1.99 -21.73
CA ASN A 309 -19.02 2.20 -22.89
C ASN A 309 -19.51 0.88 -23.53
N PRO A 310 -20.21 0.00 -22.79
CA PRO A 310 -20.64 -1.31 -23.31
C PRO A 310 -21.49 -1.23 -24.59
N GLY A 311 -22.23 -0.12 -24.79
CA GLY A 311 -22.99 0.13 -26.02
C GLY A 311 -22.14 0.27 -27.29
N TYR A 312 -20.86 0.66 -27.17
CA TYR A 312 -19.91 0.76 -28.28
C TYR A 312 -18.83 -0.33 -28.24
N ASN A 313 -18.61 -0.96 -27.09
CA ASN A 313 -17.59 -1.97 -26.87
C ASN A 313 -18.24 -3.26 -26.31
N PRO A 314 -19.06 -3.98 -27.08
CA PRO A 314 -19.85 -5.07 -26.55
C PRO A 314 -19.03 -6.30 -26.17
N TYR A 315 -19.61 -7.13 -25.30
CA TYR A 315 -19.29 -8.55 -25.22
C TYR A 315 -19.88 -9.31 -26.42
N VAL A 316 -19.08 -10.14 -27.07
CA VAL A 316 -19.51 -11.02 -28.17
C VAL A 316 -18.91 -12.42 -28.07
N SER A 317 -19.75 -13.42 -28.36
CA SER A 317 -19.33 -14.81 -28.57
C SER A 317 -18.73 -14.95 -29.96
N GLY A 318 -17.43 -14.71 -30.10
CA GLY A 318 -16.70 -14.74 -31.36
C GLY A 318 -15.44 -13.90 -31.30
N THR A 319 -14.83 -13.63 -32.46
CA THR A 319 -13.56 -12.89 -32.57
C THR A 319 -13.73 -11.45 -33.07
N SER A 320 -14.97 -11.02 -33.38
CA SER A 320 -15.28 -9.76 -34.05
C SER A 320 -16.71 -9.29 -33.72
N SER A 321 -16.95 -7.97 -33.81
CA SER A 321 -18.27 -7.34 -33.68
C SER A 321 -18.42 -6.18 -34.67
N SER A 322 -19.53 -6.13 -35.41
CA SER A 322 -19.85 -4.97 -36.27
C SER A 322 -20.05 -3.70 -35.45
N THR A 323 -20.65 -3.80 -34.27
CA THR A 323 -20.82 -2.67 -33.33
C THR A 323 -19.48 -2.06 -32.94
N TRP A 324 -18.51 -2.90 -32.55
CA TRP A 324 -17.16 -2.42 -32.21
C TRP A 324 -16.40 -1.92 -33.44
N ASN A 325 -16.49 -2.64 -34.58
CA ASN A 325 -15.81 -2.24 -35.81
C ASN A 325 -16.24 -0.83 -36.27
N ASN A 326 -17.53 -0.55 -36.20
CA ASN A 326 -18.14 0.73 -36.62
C ASN A 326 -18.24 1.77 -35.49
N ALA A 327 -17.75 1.47 -34.28
CA ALA A 327 -17.79 2.42 -33.18
C ALA A 327 -16.94 3.67 -33.50
N PRO A 328 -17.46 4.89 -33.25
CA PRO A 328 -16.67 6.10 -33.41
C PRO A 328 -15.40 6.06 -32.56
N GLY A 329 -14.29 6.61 -33.09
CA GLY A 329 -12.99 6.55 -32.41
C GLY A 329 -12.98 7.14 -31.00
N CYS A 330 -13.84 8.13 -30.72
CA CYS A 330 -13.98 8.73 -29.39
C CYS A 330 -14.69 7.82 -28.37
N TYR A 331 -15.28 6.70 -28.77
CA TYR A 331 -15.92 5.71 -27.88
C TYR A 331 -15.29 4.32 -27.95
N LYS A 332 -14.50 4.04 -29.00
CA LYS A 332 -13.96 2.73 -29.31
C LYS A 332 -12.69 2.43 -28.52
N ILE A 333 -12.71 1.36 -27.74
CA ILE A 333 -11.52 0.87 -27.04
C ILE A 333 -10.64 0.11 -28.04
N GLN A 334 -9.50 0.70 -28.39
CA GLN A 334 -8.46 0.13 -29.24
C GLN A 334 -7.14 0.89 -29.08
N GLY A 335 -6.05 0.37 -29.64
CA GLY A 335 -4.78 1.09 -29.79
C GLY A 335 -4.29 1.73 -28.49
N GLU A 336 -4.12 3.06 -28.51
CA GLU A 336 -3.63 3.83 -27.36
C GLU A 336 -4.46 3.66 -26.10
N ILE A 337 -5.78 3.53 -26.20
CA ILE A 337 -6.66 3.33 -25.03
C ILE A 337 -6.32 2.01 -24.33
N VAL A 338 -6.12 0.93 -25.10
CA VAL A 338 -5.70 -0.36 -24.55
C VAL A 338 -4.29 -0.28 -23.96
N ALA A 339 -3.38 0.44 -24.63
CA ALA A 339 -2.02 0.64 -24.15
C ALA A 339 -1.98 1.38 -22.80
N ILE A 340 -2.85 2.37 -22.59
CA ILE A 340 -2.99 3.09 -21.31
C ILE A 340 -3.39 2.12 -20.20
N TRP A 341 -4.44 1.31 -20.39
CA TRP A 341 -4.87 0.35 -19.37
C TRP A 341 -3.79 -0.70 -19.06
N LYS A 342 -3.11 -1.22 -20.09
CA LYS A 342 -1.98 -2.14 -19.93
C LYS A 342 -0.79 -1.50 -19.20
N LYS A 343 -0.51 -0.23 -19.46
CA LYS A 343 0.48 0.56 -18.72
C LYS A 343 0.15 0.60 -17.23
N TYR A 344 -1.12 0.63 -16.85
CA TYR A 344 -1.58 0.58 -15.45
C TYR A 344 -1.88 -0.83 -14.94
N GLY A 345 -1.40 -1.85 -15.66
CA GLY A 345 -1.42 -3.23 -15.19
C GLY A 345 -2.67 -4.02 -15.54
N PHE A 346 -3.63 -3.46 -16.28
CA PHE A 346 -4.85 -4.17 -16.65
C PHE A 346 -4.67 -4.99 -17.93
N TYR A 347 -5.31 -6.15 -17.97
CA TYR A 347 -5.56 -6.91 -19.18
C TYR A 347 -6.83 -6.39 -19.85
N TRP A 348 -6.95 -6.59 -21.15
CA TRP A 348 -8.11 -6.18 -21.94
C TRP A 348 -8.87 -7.39 -22.46
N GLY A 349 -10.19 -7.40 -22.27
CA GLY A 349 -11.07 -8.49 -22.72
C GLY A 349 -11.16 -8.63 -24.25
N GLY A 350 -10.75 -7.61 -25.00
CA GLY A 350 -10.55 -7.71 -26.45
C GLY A 350 -9.39 -8.63 -26.86
N ASP A 351 -8.46 -8.96 -25.95
CA ASP A 351 -7.36 -9.89 -26.20
C ASP A 351 -7.76 -11.37 -26.01
N TYR A 352 -8.96 -11.66 -25.49
CA TYR A 352 -9.41 -13.02 -25.29
C TYR A 352 -9.53 -13.78 -26.63
N LYS A 353 -9.23 -15.08 -26.63
CA LYS A 353 -9.06 -15.86 -27.87
C LYS A 353 -10.38 -16.13 -28.60
N ASN A 354 -11.38 -16.66 -27.87
CA ASN A 354 -12.60 -17.23 -28.46
C ASN A 354 -13.86 -16.37 -28.22
N ILE A 355 -13.73 -15.37 -27.36
CA ILE A 355 -14.75 -14.38 -27.03
C ILE A 355 -14.09 -13.02 -27.10
N LYS A 356 -14.85 -11.95 -27.34
CA LYS A 356 -14.35 -10.59 -27.20
C LYS A 356 -15.21 -9.87 -26.20
N ASP A 357 -14.57 -9.33 -25.17
CA ASP A 357 -15.22 -8.47 -24.20
C ASP A 357 -14.60 -7.08 -24.30
N TYR A 358 -15.03 -6.31 -25.30
CA TYR A 358 -14.32 -5.08 -25.68
C TYR A 358 -14.41 -3.99 -24.62
N MET A 359 -15.47 -3.96 -23.81
CA MET A 359 -15.65 -3.00 -22.72
C MET A 359 -14.73 -3.28 -21.53
N HIS A 360 -14.26 -4.53 -21.41
CA HIS A 360 -13.77 -5.06 -20.16
C HIS A 360 -12.26 -4.91 -20.00
N PHE A 361 -11.85 -4.35 -18.87
CA PHE A 361 -10.48 -4.38 -18.39
C PHE A 361 -10.45 -5.10 -17.04
N GLU A 362 -9.51 -6.03 -16.84
CA GLU A 362 -9.35 -6.75 -15.57
C GLU A 362 -7.91 -6.71 -15.10
N TYR A 363 -7.70 -6.55 -13.80
CA TYR A 363 -6.35 -6.53 -13.24
C TYR A 363 -5.79 -7.94 -12.97
N VAL A 364 -6.66 -8.93 -12.72
CA VAL A 364 -6.25 -10.33 -12.56
C VAL A 364 -6.85 -11.14 -13.68
N SER A 365 -6.03 -11.82 -14.47
CA SER A 365 -6.56 -12.67 -15.54
C SER A 365 -7.16 -13.97 -15.01
N GLY A 366 -8.36 -14.30 -15.51
CA GLY A 366 -9.05 -15.53 -15.12
C GLY A 366 -9.61 -15.51 -13.68
N SER A 367 -10.15 -16.63 -13.22
CA SER A 367 -10.79 -16.73 -11.89
C SER A 367 -9.88 -16.36 -10.73
N ILE A 368 -10.34 -15.40 -9.93
CA ILE A 368 -9.73 -15.03 -8.64
C ILE A 368 -9.87 -16.17 -7.63
N LYS A 369 -10.96 -16.96 -7.67
CA LYS A 369 -11.10 -18.12 -6.80
C LYS A 369 -10.28 -19.31 -7.34
N PRO A 370 -9.33 -19.86 -6.54
CA PRO A 370 -8.57 -21.04 -6.93
C PRO A 370 -9.46 -22.22 -7.32
N GLY A 371 -9.03 -23.01 -8.30
CA GLY A 371 -9.74 -24.23 -8.75
C GLY A 371 -11.04 -23.98 -9.54
N THR A 372 -11.45 -22.72 -9.74
CA THR A 372 -12.64 -22.38 -10.53
C THR A 372 -12.22 -21.92 -11.91
N LYS A 373 -12.85 -22.45 -12.97
CA LYS A 373 -12.61 -22.01 -14.35
C LYS A 373 -13.57 -20.90 -14.73
N TYR A 374 -13.09 -20.00 -15.58
CA TYR A 374 -13.91 -18.99 -16.22
C TYR A 374 -14.78 -19.57 -17.31
#